data_AF-A0A7W9LJF0-F1
#
_entry.id   AF-A0A7W9LJF0-F1
#
_cell.length_a   1.000
_cell.length_b   1.000
_cell.length_c   1.000
_cell.angle_alpha   90.00
_cell.angle_beta   90.00
_cell.angle_gamma   90.00
#
_symmetry.space_group_name_H-M   'P 1'
#
loop_
_entity.id
_entity.type
_entity.pdbx_description
1 polymer ?
#
loop_
_entity_poly.entity_id
_entity_poly.type
_entity_poly.pdbx_seq_one_letter_code
_entity_poly.pdbx_strand_id
1 'polypeptide(L)'
;MTTTAAEVPFSIGETTGDSTDAALFEGIVDGAYVVVCRSLDDRFKRRVYLNLPAAEKAAQRASERGVDVAIVLARLVPVRTGWVR
;
A
#
# COMPACT_ATOMS: atom_id res chain seq x y z
N MET A 1 37.15 17.72 41.94
CA MET A 1 36.13 16.78 41.43
C MET A 1 35.94 17.10 39.96
N THR A 2 36.51 16.29 39.07
CA THR A 2 36.64 16.58 37.63
C THR A 2 35.75 15.61 36.88
N THR A 3 34.64 16.08 36.32
CA THR A 3 33.74 15.25 35.51
C THR A 3 34.26 15.20 34.08
N THR A 4 34.69 14.01 33.65
CA THR A 4 35.06 13.70 32.27
C THR A 4 33.80 13.33 31.50
N ALA A 5 33.45 14.12 30.47
CA ALA A 5 32.42 13.75 29.51
C ALA A 5 33.01 12.73 28.53
N ALA A 6 32.50 11.50 28.55
CA ALA A 6 32.86 10.48 27.57
C ALA A 6 32.13 10.76 26.25
N GLU A 7 32.88 11.06 25.20
CA GLU A 7 32.37 11.12 23.82
C GLU A 7 32.02 9.70 23.37
N VAL A 8 30.77 9.49 22.96
CA VAL A 8 30.32 8.25 22.30
C VAL A 8 30.48 8.49 20.79
N PRO A 9 31.28 7.70 20.06
CA PRO A 9 31.40 7.85 18.62
C PRO A 9 30.11 7.36 17.95
N PHE A 10 29.31 8.30 17.45
CA PHE A 10 28.20 8.01 16.54
C PHE A 10 28.79 7.52 15.21
N SER A 11 28.83 6.21 15.03
CA SER A 11 29.21 5.58 13.77
C SER A 11 28.05 5.67 12.79
N ILE A 12 28.24 6.41 11.68
CA ILE A 12 27.36 6.35 10.52
C ILE A 12 27.63 5.01 9.83
N GLY A 13 26.84 4.00 10.18
CA GLY A 13 26.84 2.74 9.45
C GLY A 13 26.39 2.98 8.01
N GLU A 14 27.16 2.47 7.06
CA GLU A 14 26.80 2.43 5.64
C GLU A 14 25.38 1.86 5.48
N THR A 15 24.52 2.64 4.86
CA THR A 15 23.09 2.34 4.77
C THR A 15 22.87 1.20 3.78
N THR A 16 22.73 -0.02 4.31
CA THR A 16 22.06 -1.16 3.66
C THR A 16 20.57 -0.81 3.47
N GLY A 17 20.28 0.16 2.60
CA GLY A 17 18.96 0.78 2.44
C GLY A 17 17.98 -0.02 1.58
N ASP A 18 18.46 -0.96 0.77
CA ASP A 18 17.64 -1.56 -0.30
C ASP A 18 16.71 -2.69 0.20
N SER A 19 17.12 -3.44 1.23
CA SER A 19 16.33 -4.58 1.75
C SER A 19 15.23 -4.18 2.74
N THR A 20 15.42 -3.08 3.48
CA THR A 20 14.46 -2.64 4.51
C THR A 20 13.28 -1.91 3.87
N ASP A 21 13.56 -1.04 2.90
CA ASP A 21 12.51 -0.33 2.16
C ASP A 21 11.64 -1.31 1.37
N ALA A 22 12.27 -2.33 0.78
CA ALA A 22 11.61 -3.43 0.11
C ALA A 22 10.56 -4.14 0.99
N ALA A 23 10.94 -4.51 2.22
CA ALA A 23 10.05 -5.20 3.16
C ALA A 23 8.94 -4.27 3.69
N LEU A 24 9.25 -2.99 3.91
CA LEU A 24 8.26 -1.95 4.26
C LEU A 24 7.22 -1.77 3.14
N PHE A 25 7.67 -1.69 1.88
CA PHE A 25 6.78 -1.59 0.73
C PHE A 25 5.82 -2.79 0.66
N GLU A 26 6.32 -4.01 0.84
CA GLU A 26 5.50 -5.22 0.82
C GLU A 26 4.47 -5.23 1.96
N GLY A 27 4.85 -4.82 3.16
CA GLY A 27 3.95 -4.70 4.31
C GLY A 27 2.83 -3.67 4.12
N ILE A 28 3.05 -2.61 3.32
CA ILE A 28 2.03 -1.60 3.01
C ILE A 28 0.94 -2.15 2.07
N VAL A 29 1.30 -3.09 1.18
CA VAL A 29 0.35 -3.64 0.20
C VAL A 29 -0.34 -4.90 0.69
N ASP A 30 0.21 -5.57 1.72
CA ASP A 30 -0.41 -6.76 2.29
C ASP A 30 -1.75 -6.41 2.95
N GLY A 31 -2.77 -7.24 2.67
CA GLY A 31 -4.13 -6.99 3.15
C GLY A 31 -4.88 -5.83 2.50
N ALA A 32 -4.45 -5.33 1.33
CA ALA A 32 -5.23 -4.38 0.55
C ALA A 32 -6.59 -4.96 0.08
N TYR A 33 -7.51 -4.07 -0.27
CA TYR A 33 -8.89 -4.37 -0.65
C TYR A 33 -9.12 -3.85 -2.08
N VAL A 34 -9.82 -4.61 -2.92
CA VAL A 34 -10.12 -4.19 -4.30
C VAL A 34 -11.62 -4.04 -4.48
N VAL A 35 -12.07 -2.85 -4.89
CA VAL A 35 -13.45 -2.65 -5.33
C VAL A 35 -13.49 -2.77 -6.84
N VAL A 36 -14.41 -3.59 -7.33
CA VAL A 36 -14.70 -3.75 -8.76
C VAL A 36 -16.09 -3.18 -9.02
N CYS A 37 -16.16 -2.16 -9.85
CA CYS A 37 -17.41 -1.54 -10.28
C CYS A 37 -17.67 -1.86 -11.75
N ARG A 38 -18.91 -2.21 -12.10
CA ARG A 38 -19.37 -2.32 -13.48
C ARG A 38 -20.05 -1.00 -13.88
N SER A 39 -19.38 -0.25 -14.75
CA SER A 39 -19.91 1.00 -15.31
C SER A 39 -21.17 0.76 -16.14
N LEU A 40 -21.97 1.81 -16.34
CA LEU A 40 -23.19 1.77 -17.18
C LEU A 40 -22.90 1.35 -18.63
N ASP A 41 -21.70 1.64 -19.14
CA ASP A 41 -21.22 1.19 -20.46
C ASP A 41 -20.68 -0.26 -20.47
N ASP A 42 -21.06 -1.06 -19.47
CA ASP A 42 -20.62 -2.44 -19.27
C ASP A 42 -19.09 -2.64 -19.12
N ARG A 43 -18.39 -1.58 -18.70
CA ARG A 43 -16.94 -1.62 -18.46
C ARG A 43 -16.63 -1.84 -17.00
N PHE A 44 -15.80 -2.84 -16.70
CA PHE A 44 -15.27 -3.04 -15.35
C PHE A 44 -14.17 -2.02 -15.04
N LYS A 45 -14.32 -1.32 -13.91
CA LYS A 45 -13.29 -0.45 -13.32
C LYS A 45 -12.88 -1.01 -11.97
N ARG A 46 -11.58 -1.05 -11.72
CA ARG A 46 -11.00 -1.55 -10.46
C ARG A 46 -10.36 -0.40 -9.71
N ARG A 47 -10.54 -0.36 -8.39
CA ARG A 47 -9.87 0.58 -7.49
C ARG A 47 -9.36 -0.16 -6.27
N VAL A 48 -8.12 0.14 -5.89
CA VAL A 48 -7.47 -0.43 -4.71
C VAL A 48 -7.68 0.51 -3.52
N TYR A 49 -7.98 -0.08 -2.37
CA TYR A 49 -8.14 0.60 -1.08
C TYR A 49 -7.27 -0.11 -0.05
N LEU A 50 -6.61 0.65 0.82
CA LEU A 50 -5.73 0.09 1.85
C LEU A 50 -6.49 -0.35 3.11
N ASN A 51 -7.79 -0.10 3.18
CA ASN A 51 -8.64 -0.54 4.29
C ASN A 51 -10.07 -0.79 3.81
N LEU A 52 -10.78 -1.65 4.53
CA LEU A 52 -12.16 -2.03 4.23
C LEU A 52 -13.15 -0.84 4.31
N PRO A 53 -13.12 0.05 5.33
CA PRO A 53 -14.10 1.12 5.42
C PRO A 53 -14.07 2.12 4.25
N ALA A 54 -12.89 2.37 3.67
CA ALA A 54 -12.76 3.21 2.48
C ALA A 54 -13.33 2.52 1.24
N ALA A 55 -13.11 1.20 1.11
CA ALA A 55 -13.70 0.39 0.05
C ALA A 55 -15.22 0.37 0.12
N GLU A 56 -15.79 0.17 1.32
CA GLU A 56 -17.23 0.18 1.58
C GLU A 56 -17.87 1.52 1.23
N LYS A 57 -17.30 2.63 1.70
CA LYS A 57 -17.78 3.98 1.36
C LYS A 57 -17.75 4.24 -0.15
N ALA A 58 -16.73 3.76 -0.85
CA ALA A 58 -16.64 3.92 -2.29
C ALA A 58 -17.67 3.06 -3.03
N ALA A 59 -17.88 1.82 -2.58
CA ALA A 59 -18.90 0.93 -3.13
C ALA A 59 -20.30 1.52 -2.94
N GLN A 60 -20.62 1.98 -1.72
CA GLN A 60 -21.88 2.65 -1.41
C GLN A 60 -22.15 3.84 -2.33
N ARG A 61 -21.17 4.75 -2.50
CA ARG A 61 -21.30 5.92 -3.40
C ARG A 61 -21.52 5.54 -4.85
N ALA A 62 -21.00 4.39 -5.29
CA ALA A 62 -21.18 3.91 -6.65
C ALA A 62 -22.56 3.22 -6.80
N SER A 63 -23.00 2.45 -5.81
CA SER A 63 -24.36 1.90 -5.74
C SER A 63 -25.43 2.99 -5.72
N GLU A 64 -25.22 4.08 -4.96
CA GLU A 64 -26.10 5.26 -4.94
C GLU A 64 -26.22 5.96 -6.32
N ARG A 65 -25.23 5.76 -7.21
CA ARG A 65 -25.25 6.26 -8.59
C ARG A 65 -25.86 5.26 -9.58
N GLY A 66 -26.43 4.15 -9.09
CA GLY A 66 -27.00 3.09 -9.92
C GLY A 66 -25.96 2.20 -10.60
N VAL A 67 -24.71 2.20 -10.12
CA VAL A 67 -23.64 1.35 -10.65
C VAL A 67 -23.66 0.02 -9.91
N ASP A 68 -23.56 -1.09 -10.64
CA ASP A 68 -23.39 -2.41 -10.04
C ASP A 68 -21.95 -2.57 -9.54
N VAL A 69 -21.78 -2.96 -8.27
CA VAL A 69 -20.49 -2.92 -7.59
C VAL A 69 -20.33 -4.12 -6.67
N ALA A 70 -19.13 -4.69 -6.71
CA ALA A 70 -18.69 -5.73 -5.79
C ALA A 70 -17.39 -5.29 -5.08
N ILE A 71 -17.32 -5.57 -3.77
CA ILE A 71 -16.07 -5.49 -3.02
C ILE A 71 -15.45 -6.88 -3.01
N VAL A 72 -14.19 -6.99 -3.44
CA VAL A 72 -13.43 -8.24 -3.45
C VAL A 72 -12.25 -8.10 -2.49
N LEU A 73 -12.20 -8.96 -1.49
CA LEU A 73 -11.03 -9.12 -0.63
C LEU A 73 -9.94 -9.82 -1.43
N ALA A 74 -8.86 -9.11 -1.73
CA ALA A 74 -7.79 -9.63 -2.57
C ALA A 74 -6.43 -9.22 -2.03
N ARG A 75 -5.55 -10.20 -1.79
CA ARG A 75 -4.16 -9.92 -1.46
C ARG A 75 -3.44 -9.39 -2.69
N LEU A 76 -2.83 -8.20 -2.57
CA LEU A 76 -1.97 -7.68 -3.61
C LEU A 76 -0.56 -8.24 -3.45
N VAL A 77 -0.06 -8.86 -4.51
CA VAL A 77 1.31 -9.37 -4.56
C VAL A 77 2.12 -8.41 -5.44
N PRO A 78 3.04 -7.61 -4.87
CA PRO A 78 3.87 -6.72 -5.66
C PRO A 78 4.80 -7.52 -6.55
N VAL A 79 4.87 -7.15 -7.83
CA VAL A 79 5.80 -7.74 -8.80
C VAL A 79 6.88 -6.70 -9.10
N ARG A 80 8.13 -7.03 -8.80
CA ARG A 80 9.28 -6.20 -9.16
C ARG A 80 9.70 -6.54 -10.59
N THR A 81 9.59 -5.57 -11.50
CA THR A 81 10.19 -5.69 -12.83
C THR A 81 11.41 -4.78 -12.89
N GLY A 82 12.61 -5.35 -13.02
CA GLY A 82 13.81 -4.56 -13.28
C GLY A 82 13.74 -3.99 -14.68
N TRP A 83 13.48 -2.68 -14.80
CA TRP A 83 13.74 -1.98 -16.05
C TRP A 83 15.25 -1.72 -16.11
N VAL A 84 15.97 -2.59 -16.82
CA VAL A 84 17.32 -2.30 -17.27
C VAL A 84 17.18 -1.25 -18.36
N ARG A 85 17.67 -0.05 -18.08
CA ARG A 85 17.72 1.04 -19.05
C ARG A 85 18.95 0.91 -19.93
#